data_AF-A0A7Z8VTG0-F1
#
_entry.id   AF-A0A7Z8VTG0-F1
#
_cell.length_a   1.000
_cell.length_b   1.000
_cell.length_c   1.000
_cell.angle_alpha   90.00
_cell.angle_beta   90.00
_cell.angle_gamma   90.00
#
_symmetry.space_group_name_H-M   'P 1'
#
loop_
_entity.id
_entity.type
_entity.pdbx_description
1 polymer ?
#
loop_
_entity_poly.entity_id
_entity_poly.type
_entity_poly.pdbx_seq_one_letter_code
_entity_poly.pdbx_strand_id
1 'polypeptide(L)'
;MLISFEQAYLKQFGFVYTGKALIIESLCLEVVVKNELVTQSAYLHNALQEHNGTPFMSTRMFSNNRHHEAPVYQRDALVIGQVIQGAAIIIEATGTTIVEPDWQAQVSGQKNLILTRCCPVQRQVAIGTTVDPVMLEIFNKLFMSIAEQMGFVLQNTAYSVNIKERLDFSCALFNAQGELIANAPHTLKIRET
;
A
#
# COMPACT_ATOMS: atom_id res chain seq x y z
N MET A 1 28.35 13.89 -1.39
CA MET A 1 28.38 12.84 -0.36
C MET A 1 27.86 13.36 0.99
N LEU A 2 28.45 14.42 1.55
CA LEU A 2 27.96 15.02 2.81
C LEU A 2 26.54 15.58 2.70
N ILE A 3 26.31 16.49 1.74
CA ILE A 3 25.00 17.13 1.51
C ILE A 3 23.92 16.07 1.22
N SER A 4 24.24 15.06 0.40
CA SER A 4 23.33 13.95 0.08
C SER A 4 23.01 13.09 1.31
N PHE A 5 23.98 12.87 2.20
CA PHE A 5 23.76 12.19 3.46
C PHE A 5 22.87 13.03 4.39
N GLU A 6 23.15 14.31 4.57
CA GLU A 6 22.36 15.21 5.42
C GLU A 6 20.91 15.33 4.93
N GLN A 7 20.68 15.41 3.62
CA GLN A 7 19.33 15.41 3.04
C GLN A 7 18.58 14.09 3.29
N ALA A 8 19.24 12.95 3.09
CA ALA A 8 18.66 11.64 3.37
C ALA A 8 18.38 11.47 4.87
N TYR A 9 19.30 11.90 5.73
CA TYR A 9 19.18 11.84 7.18
C TYR A 9 18.05 12.75 7.68
N LEU A 10 17.94 13.98 7.16
CA LEU A 10 16.84 14.89 7.48
C LEU A 10 15.48 14.33 7.02
N LYS A 11 15.42 13.72 5.83
CA LYS A 11 14.20 13.07 5.33
C LYS A 11 13.77 11.90 6.22
N GLN A 12 14.74 11.13 6.73
CA GLN A 12 14.48 9.95 7.56
C GLN A 12 14.18 10.28 9.02
N PHE A 13 14.89 11.24 9.62
CA PHE A 13 14.90 11.50 11.08
C PHE A 13 14.44 12.91 11.47
N GLY A 14 14.27 13.83 10.53
CA GLY A 14 13.70 15.17 10.79
C GLY A 14 14.65 16.19 11.41
N PHE A 15 15.92 15.86 11.63
CA PHE A 15 16.94 16.80 12.11
C PHE A 15 18.34 16.45 11.55
N VAL A 16 19.31 17.36 11.69
CA VAL A 16 20.73 17.12 11.36
C VAL A 16 21.59 17.61 12.54
N TYR A 17 22.61 16.84 12.93
CA TYR A 17 23.56 17.28 13.96
C TYR A 17 24.60 18.21 13.36
N THR A 18 24.66 19.46 13.83
CA THR A 18 25.74 20.39 13.48
C THR A 18 26.92 20.23 14.45
N GLY A 19 28.14 20.21 13.92
CA GLY A 19 29.38 20.22 14.72
C GLY A 19 29.87 18.87 15.28
N LYS A 20 29.25 17.74 14.90
CA LYS A 20 29.80 16.41 15.19
C LYS A 20 30.60 15.86 14.02
N ALA A 21 31.72 15.20 14.31
CA ALA A 21 32.48 14.48 13.30
C ALA A 21 31.65 13.30 12.79
N LEU A 22 31.58 13.15 11.47
CA LEU A 22 30.92 12.02 10.83
C LEU A 22 31.90 10.86 10.70
N ILE A 23 31.43 9.66 11.01
CA ILE A 23 32.20 8.43 10.92
C ILE A 23 31.56 7.56 9.85
N ILE A 24 32.35 7.13 8.87
CA ILE A 24 31.95 6.15 7.87
C ILE A 24 32.33 4.78 8.42
N GLU A 25 31.33 3.98 8.79
CA GLU A 25 31.54 2.63 9.34
C GLU A 25 31.75 1.59 8.22
N SER A 26 31.05 1.74 7.10
CA SER A 26 31.07 0.77 6.00
C SER A 26 30.91 1.46 4.63
N LEU A 27 31.50 0.86 3.61
CA LEU A 27 31.39 1.26 2.22
C LEU A 27 30.89 0.06 1.41
N CYS A 28 29.74 0.21 0.75
CA CYS A 28 29.19 -0.79 -0.17
C CYS A 28 29.45 -0.36 -1.61
N LEU A 29 29.90 -1.30 -2.44
CA LEU A 29 30.08 -1.13 -3.87
C LEU A 29 29.17 -2.11 -4.61
N GLU A 30 28.23 -1.60 -5.39
CA GLU A 30 27.36 -2.39 -6.26
C GLU A 30 27.79 -2.21 -7.72
N VAL A 31 28.07 -3.33 -8.40
CA VAL A 31 28.42 -3.34 -9.83
C VAL A 31 27.23 -3.88 -10.61
N VAL A 32 26.59 -3.02 -11.39
CA VAL A 32 25.48 -3.40 -12.26
C VAL A 32 26.01 -3.58 -13.69
N VAL A 33 25.89 -4.80 -14.21
CA VAL A 33 26.22 -5.11 -15.61
C VAL A 33 24.92 -5.14 -16.42
N LYS A 34 24.94 -4.55 -17.62
CA LYS A 34 23.80 -4.65 -18.55
C LYS A 34 23.62 -6.11 -18.95
N ASN A 35 22.53 -6.72 -18.50
CA ASN A 35 22.06 -7.99 -19.04
C ASN A 35 21.12 -7.72 -20.22
N GLU A 36 20.94 -8.69 -21.12
CA GLU A 36 19.90 -8.61 -22.14
C GLU A 36 18.56 -8.41 -21.44
N LEU A 37 17.93 -7.28 -21.73
CA LEU A 37 16.55 -7.06 -21.33
C LEU A 37 15.72 -8.08 -22.10
N VAL A 38 15.00 -8.94 -21.38
CA VAL A 38 13.91 -9.73 -21.96
C VAL A 38 12.91 -8.72 -22.50
N THR A 39 13.07 -8.39 -23.79
CA THR A 39 12.14 -7.52 -24.47
C THR A 39 10.86 -8.33 -24.56
N GLN A 40 9.76 -7.81 -24.03
CA GLN A 40 8.41 -8.41 -24.11
C GLN A 40 7.87 -8.43 -25.56
N SER A 41 8.70 -8.81 -26.54
CA SER A 41 8.34 -9.00 -27.94
C SER A 41 7.64 -10.35 -28.18
N ALA A 42 7.52 -11.20 -27.16
CA ALA A 42 6.96 -12.54 -27.28
C ALA A 42 5.43 -12.59 -27.57
N TYR A 43 4.71 -11.47 -27.53
CA TYR A 43 3.27 -11.45 -27.83
C TYR A 43 2.93 -11.38 -29.32
N LEU A 44 3.93 -11.24 -30.21
CA LEU A 44 3.71 -11.27 -31.66
C LEU A 44 3.41 -12.68 -32.22
N HIS A 45 3.52 -13.74 -31.43
CA HIS A 45 3.42 -15.11 -31.96
C HIS A 45 1.98 -15.61 -32.22
N ASN A 46 0.93 -14.87 -31.83
CA ASN A 46 -0.46 -15.23 -32.09
C ASN A 46 -1.15 -14.30 -33.11
N ALA A 47 -0.40 -13.83 -34.12
CA ALA A 47 -0.92 -12.97 -35.18
C ALA A 47 -1.81 -13.70 -36.23
N LEU A 48 -2.16 -14.97 -36.01
CA LEU A 48 -2.88 -15.81 -36.98
C LEU A 48 -4.30 -16.19 -36.57
N GLN A 49 -4.81 -15.70 -35.44
CA GLN A 49 -6.23 -15.87 -35.10
C GLN A 49 -6.94 -14.52 -35.16
N GLU A 50 -7.90 -14.40 -36.07
CA GLU A 50 -8.85 -13.28 -36.13
C GLU A 50 -9.73 -13.33 -34.88
N HIS A 51 -9.26 -12.71 -33.81
CA HIS A 51 -10.04 -12.55 -32.60
C HIS A 51 -10.90 -11.30 -32.72
N ASN A 52 -12.21 -11.45 -32.55
CA ASN A 52 -13.18 -10.36 -32.66
C ASN A 52 -13.40 -9.60 -31.35
N GLY A 53 -12.71 -9.97 -30.26
CA GLY A 53 -12.90 -9.37 -28.94
C GLY A 53 -14.28 -9.65 -28.33
N THR A 54 -15.07 -10.57 -28.89
CA THR A 54 -16.44 -10.85 -28.45
C THR A 54 -16.46 -11.71 -27.18
N PRO A 55 -17.47 -11.56 -26.32
CA PRO A 55 -17.62 -12.41 -25.15
C PRO A 55 -17.84 -13.88 -25.57
N PHE A 56 -17.18 -14.80 -24.85
CA PHE A 56 -17.32 -16.24 -25.01
C PHE A 56 -18.67 -16.75 -24.47
N MET A 57 -19.12 -16.18 -23.36
CA MET A 57 -20.41 -16.47 -22.75
C MET A 57 -20.85 -15.31 -21.86
N SER A 58 -22.04 -15.40 -21.26
CA SER A 58 -22.52 -14.50 -20.21
C SER A 58 -22.92 -15.31 -18.98
N THR A 59 -22.66 -14.80 -17.79
CA THR A 59 -23.05 -15.43 -16.52
C THR A 59 -23.50 -14.41 -15.49
N ARG A 60 -24.16 -14.87 -14.41
CA ARG A 60 -24.57 -13.98 -13.31
C ARG A 60 -23.40 -13.74 -12.37
N MET A 61 -23.10 -12.47 -12.10
CA MET A 61 -22.12 -12.01 -11.12
C MET A 61 -22.84 -11.23 -10.03
N PHE A 62 -22.46 -11.41 -8.76
CA PHE A 62 -22.97 -10.59 -7.66
C PHE A 62 -21.87 -9.63 -7.19
N SER A 63 -22.14 -8.33 -7.24
CA SER A 63 -21.19 -7.28 -6.82
C SER A 63 -21.93 -5.99 -6.45
N ASN A 64 -21.38 -5.21 -5.51
CA ASN A 64 -21.99 -3.98 -4.98
C ASN A 64 -23.45 -4.19 -4.53
N ASN A 65 -23.70 -5.32 -3.84
CA ASN A 65 -25.01 -5.72 -3.32
C ASN A 65 -26.12 -5.88 -4.39
N ARG A 66 -25.75 -6.14 -5.65
CA ARG A 66 -26.69 -6.41 -6.73
C ARG A 66 -26.17 -7.50 -7.68
N HIS A 67 -27.09 -8.18 -8.35
CA HIS A 67 -26.74 -9.08 -9.44
C HIS A 67 -26.50 -8.28 -10.74
N HIS A 68 -25.51 -8.72 -11.50
CA HIS A 68 -25.18 -8.21 -12.82
C HIS A 68 -25.12 -9.37 -13.80
N GLU A 69 -25.54 -9.12 -15.03
CA GLU A 69 -25.21 -9.99 -16.15
C GLU A 69 -23.80 -9.63 -16.63
N ALA A 70 -22.87 -10.55 -16.46
CA ALA A 70 -21.45 -10.33 -16.73
C ALA A 70 -21.01 -11.12 -17.97
N PRO A 71 -20.64 -10.45 -19.08
CA PRO A 71 -19.95 -11.10 -20.18
C PRO A 71 -18.60 -11.68 -19.71
N VAL A 72 -18.33 -12.90 -20.15
CA VAL A 72 -17.10 -13.64 -19.89
C VAL A 72 -16.25 -13.62 -21.16
N TYR A 73 -15.06 -13.06 -21.08
CA TYR A 73 -14.10 -12.98 -22.18
C TYR A 73 -12.95 -13.96 -21.97
N GLN A 74 -12.48 -14.61 -23.04
CA GLN A 74 -11.20 -15.29 -23.01
C GLN A 74 -10.07 -14.29 -23.26
N ARG A 75 -9.04 -14.31 -22.43
CA ARG A 75 -7.95 -13.35 -22.49
C ARG A 75 -7.24 -13.31 -23.83
N ASP A 76 -7.01 -14.48 -24.42
CA ASP A 76 -6.30 -14.62 -25.69
C ASP A 76 -7.10 -14.02 -26.86
N ALA A 77 -8.43 -14.00 -26.74
CA ALA A 77 -9.34 -13.45 -27.73
C ALA A 77 -9.54 -11.93 -27.65
N LEU A 78 -8.90 -11.25 -26.70
CA LEU A 78 -9.02 -9.80 -26.57
C LEU A 78 -8.08 -9.07 -27.52
N VAL A 79 -8.59 -8.02 -28.15
CA VAL A 79 -7.86 -7.21 -29.13
C VAL A 79 -7.15 -6.04 -28.47
N ILE A 80 -5.98 -5.65 -28.99
CA ILE A 80 -5.26 -4.47 -28.53
C ILE A 80 -6.14 -3.22 -28.63
N GLY A 81 -6.16 -2.41 -27.58
CA GLY A 81 -6.98 -1.20 -27.49
C GLY A 81 -8.43 -1.45 -27.06
N GLN A 82 -8.88 -2.72 -27.01
CA GLN A 82 -10.22 -3.07 -26.58
C GLN A 82 -10.48 -2.60 -25.14
N VAL A 83 -11.63 -1.96 -24.94
CA VAL A 83 -12.11 -1.54 -23.62
C VAL A 83 -13.31 -2.40 -23.25
N ILE A 84 -13.26 -3.00 -22.06
CA ILE A 84 -14.30 -3.83 -21.47
C ILE A 84 -14.84 -3.08 -20.26
N GLN A 85 -16.10 -2.68 -20.32
CA GLN A 85 -16.79 -2.07 -19.19
C GLN A 85 -17.21 -3.18 -18.21
N GLY A 86 -17.05 -2.93 -16.91
CA GLY A 86 -17.62 -3.79 -15.87
C GLY A 86 -19.15 -3.68 -15.84
N ALA A 87 -19.88 -4.64 -15.27
CA ALA A 87 -19.44 -5.90 -14.69
C ALA A 87 -19.01 -6.91 -15.76
N ALA A 88 -17.79 -7.43 -15.71
CA ALA A 88 -17.29 -8.42 -16.67
C ALA A 88 -16.30 -9.38 -16.04
N ILE A 89 -16.11 -10.54 -16.67
CA ILE A 89 -15.18 -11.58 -16.23
C ILE A 89 -14.21 -11.86 -17.38
N ILE A 90 -12.91 -11.91 -17.09
CA ILE A 90 -11.88 -12.25 -18.07
C ILE A 90 -11.16 -13.49 -17.57
N ILE A 91 -11.22 -14.58 -18.32
CA ILE A 91 -10.58 -15.85 -17.99
C ILE A 91 -9.29 -16.02 -18.79
N GLU A 92 -8.23 -16.46 -18.10
CA GLU A 92 -6.93 -16.78 -18.66
C GLU A 92 -6.50 -18.18 -18.19
N ALA A 93 -5.45 -18.75 -18.80
CA ALA A 93 -4.95 -20.08 -18.43
C ALA A 93 -4.48 -20.16 -16.96
N THR A 94 -3.99 -19.04 -16.40
CA THR A 94 -3.41 -18.98 -15.05
C THR A 94 -4.24 -18.18 -14.05
N GLY A 95 -5.42 -17.69 -14.43
CA GLY A 95 -6.24 -16.87 -13.52
C GLY A 95 -7.51 -16.33 -14.13
N THR A 96 -8.34 -15.72 -13.27
CA THR A 96 -9.59 -15.06 -13.65
C THR A 96 -9.57 -13.65 -13.09
N THR A 97 -9.71 -12.66 -13.96
CA THR A 97 -9.83 -11.25 -13.58
C THR A 97 -11.30 -10.84 -13.56
N ILE A 98 -11.76 -10.30 -12.43
CA ILE A 98 -13.10 -9.72 -12.29
C ILE A 98 -13.00 -8.22 -12.53
N VAL A 99 -13.76 -7.72 -13.50
CA VAL A 99 -13.92 -6.29 -13.77
C VAL A 99 -15.19 -5.83 -13.08
N GLU A 100 -15.03 -5.16 -11.95
CA GLU A 100 -16.13 -4.67 -11.13
C GLU A 100 -16.99 -3.62 -11.88
N PRO A 101 -18.28 -3.43 -11.55
CA PRO A 101 -19.19 -2.51 -12.26
C PRO A 101 -18.68 -1.07 -12.39
N ASP A 102 -17.92 -0.59 -11.41
CA ASP A 102 -17.37 0.77 -11.38
C ASP A 102 -15.99 0.87 -12.05
N TRP A 103 -15.56 -0.19 -12.74
CA TRP A 103 -14.26 -0.32 -13.37
C TRP A 103 -14.40 -0.66 -14.86
N GLN A 104 -13.36 -0.34 -15.60
CA GLN A 104 -13.14 -0.81 -16.96
C GLN A 104 -11.77 -1.46 -17.06
N ALA A 105 -11.67 -2.43 -17.96
CA ALA A 105 -10.40 -3.03 -18.36
C ALA A 105 -10.05 -2.59 -19.78
N GLN A 106 -8.79 -2.20 -20.01
CA GLN A 106 -8.29 -1.86 -21.33
C GLN A 106 -7.08 -2.72 -21.69
N VAL A 107 -7.08 -3.27 -22.90
CA VAL A 107 -5.91 -3.99 -23.42
C VAL A 107 -4.90 -3.00 -23.97
N SER A 108 -3.71 -2.94 -23.38
CA SER A 108 -2.63 -2.07 -23.84
C SER A 108 -1.99 -2.57 -25.15
N GLY A 109 -1.14 -1.74 -25.76
CA GLY A 109 -0.34 -2.12 -26.94
C GLY A 109 0.56 -3.34 -26.72
N GLN A 110 0.96 -3.61 -25.46
CA GLN A 110 1.75 -4.77 -25.08
C GLN A 110 0.89 -5.97 -24.64
N LYS A 111 -0.43 -5.92 -24.86
CA LYS A 111 -1.40 -6.87 -24.28
C LYS A 111 -1.29 -6.97 -22.75
N ASN A 112 -1.06 -5.86 -22.06
CA ASN A 112 -1.33 -5.80 -20.62
C ASN A 112 -2.80 -5.47 -20.41
N LEU A 113 -3.38 -5.91 -19.29
CA LEU A 113 -4.74 -5.51 -18.89
C LEU A 113 -4.64 -4.36 -17.89
N ILE A 114 -5.09 -3.17 -18.30
CA ILE A 114 -5.09 -1.97 -17.48
C ILE A 114 -6.49 -1.80 -16.89
N LEU A 115 -6.61 -1.98 -15.58
CA LEU A 115 -7.85 -1.74 -14.85
C LEU A 115 -7.90 -0.29 -14.39
N THR A 116 -8.91 0.43 -14.85
CA THR A 116 -9.16 1.82 -14.46
C THR A 116 -10.53 1.93 -13.84
N ARG A 117 -10.63 2.59 -12.69
CA ARG A 117 -11.91 2.87 -12.07
C ARG A 117 -12.58 4.04 -12.81
N CYS A 118 -13.80 3.84 -13.30
CA CYS A 118 -14.56 4.83 -14.06
C CYS A 118 -15.35 5.78 -13.16
N CYS A 119 -15.73 5.33 -11.96
CA CYS A 119 -16.54 6.09 -11.02
C CYS A 119 -15.76 6.39 -9.73
N PRO A 120 -15.82 7.61 -9.18
CA PRO A 120 -15.23 7.90 -7.87
C PRO A 120 -15.84 6.97 -6.80
N VAL A 121 -15.01 6.55 -5.84
CA VAL A 121 -15.48 5.72 -4.72
C VAL A 121 -16.59 6.46 -4.01
N GLN A 122 -17.83 5.93 -4.08
CA GLN A 122 -18.87 6.33 -3.16
C GLN A 122 -18.47 5.78 -1.79
N ARG A 123 -17.69 6.57 -1.05
CA ARG A 123 -17.49 6.34 0.37
C ARG A 123 -18.88 6.51 0.96
N GLN A 124 -19.54 5.40 1.29
CA GLN A 124 -20.65 5.47 2.24
C GLN A 124 -20.02 6.12 3.46
N VAL A 125 -20.30 7.41 3.63
CA VAL A 125 -19.95 8.07 4.87
C VAL A 125 -20.75 7.27 5.90
N ALA A 126 -20.06 6.58 6.80
CA ALA A 126 -20.67 6.09 8.01
C ALA A 126 -21.03 7.33 8.84
N ILE A 127 -22.05 8.07 8.39
CA ILE A 127 -22.72 9.10 9.18
C ILE A 127 -23.84 8.36 9.88
N GLY A 128 -23.47 7.83 11.02
CA GLY A 128 -24.38 7.36 12.04
C GLY A 128 -23.61 7.45 13.33
N THR A 129 -24.16 8.14 14.31
CA THR A 129 -23.71 8.23 15.71
C THR A 129 -23.60 6.86 16.43
N THR A 130 -23.76 5.76 15.69
CA THR A 130 -23.42 4.41 16.11
C THR A 130 -21.94 4.19 15.88
N VAL A 131 -21.16 4.29 16.95
CA VAL A 131 -19.74 3.92 17.00
C VAL A 131 -19.56 2.55 16.32
N ASP A 132 -18.92 2.52 15.15
CA ASP A 132 -18.52 1.29 14.49
C ASP A 132 -17.38 0.65 15.30
N PRO A 133 -17.59 -0.52 15.93
CA PRO A 133 -16.59 -1.14 16.79
C PRO A 133 -15.30 -1.49 16.03
N VAL A 134 -15.38 -1.75 14.72
CA VAL A 134 -14.20 -2.02 13.88
C VAL A 134 -13.38 -0.76 13.70
N MET A 135 -14.04 0.36 13.37
CA MET A 135 -13.36 1.65 13.22
C MET A 135 -12.76 2.13 14.55
N LEU A 136 -13.45 1.95 15.68
CA LEU A 136 -12.92 2.30 16.99
C LEU A 136 -11.66 1.50 17.32
N GLU A 137 -11.66 0.20 17.05
CA GLU A 137 -10.48 -0.65 17.26
C GLU A 137 -9.33 -0.23 16.33
N ILE A 138 -9.60 0.10 15.07
CA ILE A 138 -8.59 0.62 14.13
C ILE A 138 -7.98 1.91 14.66
N PHE A 139 -8.80 2.88 15.09
CA PHE A 139 -8.29 4.14 15.62
C PHE A 139 -7.47 3.93 16.89
N ASN A 140 -7.93 3.07 17.80
CA ASN A 140 -7.19 2.72 19.01
C ASN A 140 -5.80 2.15 18.68
N LYS A 141 -5.73 1.20 17.73
CA LYS A 141 -4.46 0.63 17.28
C LYS A 141 -3.56 1.65 16.58
N LEU A 142 -4.11 2.54 15.78
CA LEU A 142 -3.36 3.60 15.10
C LEU A 142 -2.74 4.57 16.11
N PHE A 143 -3.50 5.07 17.08
CA PHE A 143 -2.99 6.00 18.09
C PHE A 143 -1.95 5.34 19.00
N MET A 144 -2.18 4.08 19.39
CA MET A 144 -1.21 3.30 20.15
C MET A 144 0.09 3.11 19.37
N SER A 145 -0.01 2.75 18.08
CA SER A 145 1.15 2.58 17.21
C SER A 145 1.96 3.87 17.07
N ILE A 146 1.32 5.04 16.96
CA ILE A 146 2.02 6.33 16.94
C ILE A 146 2.82 6.53 18.24
N ALA A 147 2.20 6.30 19.39
CA ALA A 147 2.86 6.44 20.68
C ALA A 147 4.06 5.48 20.80
N GLU A 148 3.93 4.23 20.34
CA GLU A 148 5.02 3.25 20.31
C GLU A 148 6.16 3.67 19.40
N GLN A 149 5.87 4.15 18.19
CA GLN A 149 6.89 4.63 17.26
C GLN A 149 7.64 5.84 17.83
N MET A 150 6.95 6.77 18.52
CA MET A 150 7.62 7.84 19.25
C MET A 150 8.61 7.28 20.29
N GLY A 151 8.21 6.24 21.02
CA GLY A 151 9.05 5.58 22.01
C GLY A 151 10.29 4.93 21.40
N PHE A 152 10.14 4.19 20.30
CA PHE A 152 11.27 3.59 19.58
C PHE A 152 12.26 4.64 19.05
N VAL A 153 11.76 5.73 18.48
CA VAL A 153 12.61 6.82 18.00
C VAL A 153 13.37 7.46 19.16
N LEU A 154 12.71 7.68 20.30
CA LEU A 154 13.34 8.25 21.49
C LEU A 154 14.43 7.31 22.03
N GLN A 155 14.14 6.02 22.17
CA GLN A 155 15.11 5.02 22.63
C GLN A 155 16.35 4.97 21.73
N ASN A 156 16.15 4.93 20.41
CA ASN A 156 17.24 4.79 19.43
C ASN A 156 18.13 6.04 19.32
N THR A 157 17.60 7.21 19.66
CA THR A 157 18.33 8.49 19.59
C THR A 157 18.86 8.95 20.96
N ALA A 158 18.46 8.29 22.05
CA ALA A 158 18.86 8.65 23.39
C ALA A 158 20.33 8.33 23.70
N TYR A 159 21.06 9.32 24.19
CA TYR A 159 22.40 9.14 24.77
C TYR A 159 22.37 8.71 26.24
N SER A 160 21.26 8.95 26.95
CA SER A 160 21.12 8.57 28.36
C SER A 160 20.93 7.07 28.50
N VAL A 161 21.78 6.43 29.31
CA VAL A 161 21.64 5.00 29.65
C VAL A 161 20.31 4.71 30.35
N ASN A 162 19.76 5.67 31.10
CA ASN A 162 18.44 5.51 31.73
C ASN A 162 17.31 5.40 30.69
N ILE A 163 17.44 6.08 29.55
CA ILE A 163 16.42 6.05 28.49
C ILE A 163 16.69 4.90 27.52
N LYS A 164 17.95 4.72 27.10
CA LYS A 164 18.34 3.74 26.09
C LYS A 164 18.27 2.28 26.59
N GLU A 165 18.75 2.04 27.82
CA GLU A 165 18.92 0.70 28.38
C GLU A 165 17.88 0.40 29.47
N ARG A 166 17.59 1.37 30.35
CA ARG A 166 16.59 1.18 31.42
C ARG A 166 15.16 1.49 31.01
N LEU A 167 14.97 2.05 29.82
CA LEU A 167 13.66 2.43 29.27
C LEU A 167 12.84 3.28 30.26
N ASP A 168 13.49 4.20 30.95
CA ASP A 168 12.85 5.10 31.92
C ASP A 168 12.24 6.32 31.19
N PHE A 169 11.21 6.06 30.39
CA PHE A 169 10.45 7.06 29.65
C PHE A 169 9.05 6.56 29.27
N SER A 170 8.15 7.48 28.92
CA SER A 170 6.82 7.16 28.37
C SER A 170 6.50 8.14 27.25
N CYS A 171 5.76 7.68 26.25
CA CYS A 171 5.28 8.53 25.16
C CYS A 171 3.76 8.46 25.13
N ALA A 172 3.11 9.62 25.20
CA ALA A 172 1.65 9.73 25.25
C ALA A 172 1.14 10.75 24.23
N LEU A 173 -0.05 10.47 23.70
CA LEU A 173 -0.79 11.34 22.79
C LEU A 173 -1.96 11.97 23.53
N PHE A 174 -2.13 13.27 23.38
CA PHE A 174 -3.21 14.04 24.00
C PHE A 174 -4.05 14.75 22.93
N ASN A 175 -5.33 14.95 23.21
CA ASN A 175 -6.15 15.84 22.39
C ASN A 175 -5.93 17.31 22.75
N ALA A 176 -6.59 18.21 22.03
CA ALA A 176 -6.47 19.66 22.23
C ALA A 176 -6.92 20.13 23.63
N GLN A 177 -7.70 19.31 24.34
CA GLN A 177 -8.19 19.56 25.69
C GLN A 177 -7.25 18.99 26.77
N GLY A 178 -6.18 18.28 26.38
CA GLY A 178 -5.23 17.65 27.31
C GLY A 178 -5.68 16.28 27.82
N GLU A 179 -6.69 15.66 27.21
CA GLU A 179 -7.14 14.32 27.57
C GLU A 179 -6.24 13.27 26.91
N LEU A 180 -5.90 12.21 27.66
CA LEU A 180 -5.04 11.13 27.20
C LEU A 180 -5.75 10.25 26.16
N ILE A 181 -5.19 10.16 24.95
CA ILE A 181 -5.72 9.37 23.83
C ILE A 181 -5.01 8.02 23.71
N ALA A 182 -3.68 8.00 23.84
CA ALA A 182 -2.88 6.78 23.80
C ALA A 182 -1.60 6.94 24.60
N ASN A 183 -1.08 5.85 25.15
CA ASN A 183 0.20 5.83 25.87
C ASN A 183 0.97 4.56 25.53
N ALA A 184 2.21 4.73 25.08
CA ALA A 184 3.10 3.63 24.76
C ALA A 184 3.57 2.92 26.03
N PRO A 185 3.43 1.59 26.12
CA PRO A 185 3.82 0.82 27.30
C PRO A 185 5.32 0.56 27.24
N HIS A 186 6.12 1.58 27.55
CA HIS A 186 7.59 1.49 27.55
C HIS A 186 8.20 1.73 28.93
N THR A 187 7.55 1.15 29.95
CA THR A 187 7.99 0.86 31.35
C THR A 187 7.67 1.86 32.47
N LEU A 188 6.69 1.49 33.30
CA LEU A 188 6.74 1.58 34.77
C LEU A 188 5.97 0.37 35.34
N LYS A 189 6.68 -0.73 35.64
CA LYS A 189 6.19 -1.68 36.66
C LYS A 189 6.35 -0.97 38.00
N ILE A 190 5.34 -0.20 38.40
CA ILE A 190 5.18 0.11 39.81
C ILE A 190 4.97 -1.25 40.48
N ARG A 191 5.97 -1.72 41.22
CA ARG A 191 5.77 -2.82 42.15
C ARG A 191 4.83 -2.29 43.22
N GLU A 192 3.56 -2.67 43.15
CA GLU A 192 2.67 -2.60 44.30
C GLU A 192 3.25 -3.57 45.35
N THR A 193 3.81 -2.99 46.42
CA THR A 193 4.00 -3.66 47.71
C THR A 193 2.78 -3.42 48.57
#